data_AF-A0A6J7NFS8-F1
#
_entry.id   AF-A0A6J7NFS8-F1
#
_cell.length_a   1.000
_cell.length_b   1.000
_cell.length_c   1.000
_cell.angle_alpha   90.00
_cell.angle_beta   90.00
_cell.angle_gamma   90.00
#
_symmetry.space_group_name_H-M   'P 1'
#
loop_
_entity.id
_entity.type
_entity.pdbx_description
1 polymer ?
#
loop_
_entity_poly.entity_id
_entity_poly.type
_entity_poly.pdbx_seq_one_letter_code
_entity_poly.pdbx_strand_id
1 'polypeptide(L)'
;MAVSDIQQQVDDLIDTRPGKELLTPNYEAVALEVAPNIFRSSGTTAAYMIVHDQGRIIVNTGMGYEAVHHKALFDAICAGPTTHILTTQAHVDHVGGVGLFREPKTIYIAQANNPDCQKDDARIANLRFQTAQVWFDVSGAAAGRIARENPGVPMRQDQPTPDVMFDDFYEFTVGNLEVQLIAAVGETIDSMIVFLPTSRTALISNLLGPLFPHFPNFNTLRGDRYRLVEPYLETVNKLRALSVQTMIPGRHLPIEGVELIDASLERLYGAVDFVHRETLAGMNAGVDIYPLMQTINLPPELRVGQGYGKVAWGVRTIWETYMGWFHLQSSTELYPVTASAAIDELVLLAGVEESGARARDLAAAGQLVESIYIAEAILRLQPDHVEAAAVLVTAHEALLSAGGDISFWESGWLRNEISKWSK
;
A
#
# COMPACT_ATOMS: atom_id res chain seq x y z
N MET A 1 29.70 3.02 14.68
CA MET A 1 29.58 4.47 14.95
C MET A 1 28.33 4.67 15.79
N ALA A 2 28.33 5.58 16.77
CA ALA A 2 27.11 5.85 17.53
C ALA A 2 26.02 6.39 16.59
N VAL A 3 24.81 5.84 16.65
CA VAL A 3 23.65 6.34 15.90
C VAL A 3 23.37 7.76 16.41
N SER A 4 23.32 8.74 15.52
CA SER A 4 22.95 10.12 15.90
C SER A 4 21.50 10.15 16.38
N ASP A 5 21.17 11.09 17.29
CA ASP A 5 19.82 11.25 17.83
C ASP A 5 18.72 11.23 16.75
N ILE A 6 18.93 11.94 15.63
CA ILE A 6 17.95 11.98 14.54
C ILE A 6 17.71 10.62 13.86
N GLN A 7 18.75 9.79 13.75
CA GLN A 7 18.65 8.47 13.11
C GLN A 7 17.94 7.47 14.03
N GLN A 8 18.08 7.63 15.36
CA GLN A 8 17.28 6.88 16.33
C GLN A 8 15.81 7.28 16.25
N GLN A 9 15.50 8.57 16.09
CA GLN A 9 14.11 9.01 15.88
C GLN A 9 13.50 8.44 14.60
N VAL A 10 14.28 8.29 13.52
CA VAL A 10 13.82 7.59 12.30
C VAL A 10 13.55 6.11 12.60
N ASP A 11 14.40 5.44 13.38
CA ASP A 11 14.17 4.06 13.79
C ASP A 11 12.90 3.91 14.63
N ASP A 12 12.67 4.83 15.57
CA ASP A 12 11.46 4.85 16.40
C ASP A 12 10.20 5.06 15.54
N LEU A 13 10.27 5.90 14.49
CA LEU A 13 9.17 6.06 13.52
C LEU A 13 8.85 4.77 12.76
N ILE A 14 9.87 4.01 12.37
CA ILE A 14 9.70 2.72 11.68
C ILE A 14 9.04 1.72 12.63
N ASP A 15 9.59 1.57 13.84
CA ASP A 15 9.20 0.51 14.76
C ASP A 15 7.79 0.73 15.35
N THR A 16 7.34 1.99 15.42
CA THR A 16 6.00 2.36 15.90
C THR A 16 4.91 2.30 14.81
N ARG A 17 5.26 1.94 13.57
CA ARG A 17 4.33 1.89 12.41
C ARG A 17 4.41 0.55 11.65
N PRO A 18 4.35 -0.62 12.33
CA PRO A 18 4.78 -1.91 11.79
C PRO A 18 3.86 -2.51 10.69
N GLY A 19 2.70 -1.92 10.41
CA GLY A 19 1.82 -2.28 9.30
C GLY A 19 0.69 -3.26 9.60
N LYS A 20 0.73 -3.99 10.71
CA LYS A 20 -0.36 -4.88 11.16
C LYS A 20 -1.69 -4.15 11.31
N GLU A 21 -1.63 -2.93 11.80
CA GLU A 21 -2.75 -2.02 12.00
C GLU A 21 -3.52 -1.72 10.71
N LEU A 22 -2.92 -1.90 9.53
CA LEU A 22 -3.61 -1.74 8.25
C LEU A 22 -4.69 -2.81 8.02
N LEU A 23 -4.60 -3.97 8.67
CA LEU A 23 -5.59 -5.05 8.57
C LEU A 23 -6.95 -4.68 9.17
N THR A 24 -6.96 -3.72 10.10
CA THR A 24 -8.18 -3.30 10.79
C THR A 24 -8.26 -1.78 10.77
N PRO A 25 -9.00 -1.19 9.81
CA PRO A 25 -9.23 0.25 9.79
C PRO A 25 -9.83 0.73 11.11
N ASN A 26 -9.18 1.73 11.71
CA ASN A 26 -9.73 2.44 12.86
C ASN A 26 -10.60 3.59 12.36
N TYR A 27 -11.80 3.73 12.94
CA TYR A 27 -12.71 4.82 12.65
C TYR A 27 -12.84 5.66 13.93
N GLU A 28 -12.31 6.88 13.89
CA GLU A 28 -12.34 7.78 15.04
C GLU A 28 -13.77 8.21 15.41
N ALA A 29 -14.05 8.36 16.70
CA ALA A 29 -15.33 8.90 17.16
C ALA A 29 -15.45 10.42 16.92
N VAL A 30 -14.33 11.12 16.76
CA VAL A 30 -14.25 12.57 16.52
C VAL A 30 -13.11 12.86 15.54
N ALA A 31 -13.27 13.88 14.69
CA ALA A 31 -12.17 14.29 13.83
C ALA A 31 -11.05 14.92 14.67
N LEU A 32 -9.81 14.44 14.48
CA LEU A 32 -8.65 14.85 15.25
C LEU A 32 -7.95 16.01 14.55
N GLU A 33 -7.72 17.12 15.25
CA GLU A 33 -6.85 18.19 14.75
C GLU A 33 -5.39 17.69 14.75
N VAL A 34 -4.82 17.51 13.55
CA VAL A 34 -3.48 16.95 13.35
C VAL A 34 -2.43 18.03 13.08
N ALA A 35 -2.86 19.20 12.60
CA ALA A 35 -2.07 20.42 12.49
C ALA A 35 -3.05 21.61 12.57
N PRO A 36 -2.59 22.86 12.79
CA PRO A 36 -3.49 23.99 12.94
C PRO A 36 -4.52 24.10 11.81
N ASN A 37 -5.81 24.01 12.14
CA ASN A 37 -6.95 23.99 11.22
C ASN A 37 -7.02 22.79 10.26
N ILE A 38 -6.23 21.74 10.46
CA ILE A 38 -6.25 20.50 9.66
C ILE A 38 -6.77 19.37 10.53
N PHE A 39 -7.92 18.83 10.15
CA PHE A 39 -8.62 17.78 10.89
C PHE A 39 -8.60 16.48 10.11
N ARG A 40 -8.28 15.37 10.77
CA ARG A 40 -8.27 14.02 10.21
C ARG A 40 -9.54 13.28 10.61
N SER A 41 -10.06 12.48 9.70
CA SER A 41 -10.92 11.34 10.02
C SER A 41 -10.31 10.07 9.42
N SER A 42 -9.98 9.11 10.28
CA SER A 42 -9.36 7.84 9.91
C SER A 42 -10.35 6.83 9.29
N GLY A 43 -9.79 5.92 8.49
CA GLY A 43 -10.49 4.85 7.78
C GLY A 43 -9.49 3.98 7.02
N THR A 44 -9.94 3.36 5.92
CA THR A 44 -9.11 2.59 4.98
C THR A 44 -8.10 3.47 4.26
N THR A 45 -8.36 4.78 4.16
CA THR A 45 -7.35 5.85 4.10
C THR A 45 -7.94 7.06 4.78
N ALA A 46 -7.12 7.80 5.52
CA ALA A 46 -7.61 8.99 6.19
C ALA A 46 -8.07 10.05 5.17
N ALA A 47 -9.23 10.65 5.46
CA ALA A 47 -9.67 11.89 4.85
C ALA A 47 -9.25 13.07 5.75
N TYR A 48 -9.08 14.24 5.16
CA TYR A 48 -8.72 15.46 5.89
C TYR A 48 -9.65 16.62 5.53
N MET A 49 -9.87 17.50 6.48
CA MET A 49 -10.55 18.77 6.30
C MET A 49 -9.60 19.90 6.71
N ILE A 50 -9.40 20.86 5.82
CA ILE A 50 -8.64 22.08 6.09
C ILE A 50 -9.64 23.22 6.21
N VAL A 51 -9.74 23.82 7.40
CA VAL A 51 -10.66 24.92 7.69
C VAL A 51 -10.01 26.26 7.35
N HIS A 52 -10.77 27.15 6.70
CA HIS A 52 -10.37 28.52 6.37
C HIS A 52 -11.54 29.48 6.61
N ASP A 53 -11.27 30.78 6.56
CA ASP A 53 -12.25 31.84 6.88
C ASP A 53 -13.51 31.89 5.98
N GLN A 54 -13.49 31.20 4.83
CA GLN A 54 -14.60 31.12 3.87
C GLN A 54 -15.26 29.74 3.82
N GLY A 55 -14.84 28.77 4.63
CA GLY A 55 -15.38 27.41 4.62
C GLY A 55 -14.32 26.34 4.86
N ARG A 56 -14.38 25.27 4.06
CA ARG A 56 -13.44 24.14 4.17
C ARG A 56 -12.97 23.60 2.81
N ILE A 57 -11.77 23.03 2.82
CA ILE A 57 -11.25 22.13 1.77
C ILE A 57 -11.32 20.70 2.31
N ILE A 58 -11.76 19.76 1.49
CA ILE A 58 -11.70 18.33 1.79
C ILE A 58 -10.57 17.70 0.97
N VAL A 59 -9.66 16.98 1.63
CA VAL A 59 -8.57 16.24 1.00
C VAL A 59 -8.80 14.74 1.19
N ASN A 60 -9.02 14.02 0.09
CA ASN A 60 -9.56 12.66 0.03
C ASN A 60 -10.93 12.54 0.69
N THR A 61 -11.64 11.45 0.38
CA THR A 61 -13.04 11.30 0.79
C THR A 61 -13.39 9.90 1.30
N GLY A 62 -12.40 9.01 1.44
CA GLY A 62 -12.60 7.62 1.87
C GLY A 62 -13.26 6.76 0.78
N MET A 63 -13.53 5.51 1.12
CA MET A 63 -14.49 4.68 0.38
C MET A 63 -15.90 5.29 0.47
N GLY A 64 -16.79 4.96 -0.47
CA GLY A 64 -18.15 5.52 -0.48
C GLY A 64 -18.97 5.28 0.79
N TYR A 65 -18.71 4.19 1.52
CA TYR A 65 -19.34 3.93 2.82
C TYR A 65 -18.66 4.68 3.98
N GLU A 66 -17.35 4.94 3.89
CA GLU A 66 -16.57 5.67 4.90
C GLU A 66 -16.82 7.18 4.80
N ALA A 67 -17.07 7.69 3.59
CA ALA A 67 -17.37 9.08 3.31
C ALA A 67 -18.50 9.63 4.20
N VAL A 68 -19.51 8.80 4.49
CA VAL A 68 -20.63 9.15 5.38
C VAL A 68 -20.14 9.45 6.80
N HIS A 69 -19.24 8.61 7.31
CA HIS A 69 -18.63 8.80 8.62
C HIS A 69 -17.72 10.03 8.63
N HIS A 70 -16.84 10.19 7.65
CA HIS A 70 -15.95 11.36 7.54
C HIS A 70 -16.76 12.66 7.48
N LYS A 71 -17.83 12.69 6.68
CA LYS A 71 -18.70 13.87 6.55
C LYS A 71 -19.36 14.24 7.88
N ALA A 72 -19.88 13.26 8.63
CA ALA A 72 -20.48 13.51 9.94
C ALA A 72 -19.48 14.16 10.91
N LEU A 73 -18.25 13.66 10.97
CA LEU A 73 -17.22 14.22 11.86
C LEU A 73 -16.79 15.63 11.43
N PHE A 74 -16.61 15.85 10.12
CA PHE A 74 -16.21 17.16 9.59
C PHE A 74 -17.32 18.20 9.72
N ASP A 75 -18.59 17.82 9.51
CA ASP A 75 -19.72 18.73 9.67
C ASP A 75 -19.90 19.21 11.12
N ALA A 76 -19.48 18.40 12.11
CA ALA A 76 -19.50 18.76 13.51
C ALA A 76 -18.50 19.89 13.87
N ILE A 77 -17.47 20.10 13.03
CA ILE A 77 -16.45 21.14 13.21
C ILE A 77 -16.73 22.32 12.28
N CYS A 78 -16.92 22.07 10.98
CA CYS A 78 -17.26 23.06 9.97
C CYS A 78 -18.18 22.42 8.93
N ALA A 79 -19.48 22.74 8.98
CA ALA A 79 -20.48 22.17 8.08
C ALA A 79 -20.35 22.61 6.61
N GLY A 80 -19.64 23.71 6.35
CA GLY A 80 -19.43 24.25 5.02
C GLY A 80 -19.37 25.79 4.99
N PRO A 81 -19.31 26.38 3.78
CA PRO A 81 -19.38 25.69 2.49
C PRO A 81 -18.10 24.88 2.20
N THR A 82 -18.26 23.76 1.50
CA THR A 82 -17.13 22.99 0.95
C THR A 82 -16.65 23.68 -0.32
N THR A 83 -15.57 24.46 -0.22
CA THR A 83 -15.08 25.28 -1.34
C THR A 83 -14.34 24.44 -2.36
N HIS A 84 -13.50 23.51 -1.89
CA HIS A 84 -12.69 22.63 -2.73
C HIS A 84 -12.72 21.20 -2.22
N ILE A 85 -12.61 20.27 -3.16
CA ILE A 85 -12.26 18.87 -2.90
C ILE A 85 -10.97 18.59 -3.66
N LEU A 86 -10.01 17.94 -3.00
CA LEU A 86 -8.73 17.53 -3.56
C LEU A 86 -8.60 16.02 -3.35
N THR A 87 -8.25 15.24 -4.36
CA THR A 87 -7.95 13.81 -4.19
C THR A 87 -6.48 13.56 -4.48
N THR A 88 -5.75 13.06 -3.50
CA THR A 88 -4.30 12.88 -3.63
C THR A 88 -3.93 11.80 -4.64
N GLN A 89 -4.88 10.96 -5.07
CA GLN A 89 -4.76 9.90 -6.08
C GLN A 89 -6.15 9.32 -6.42
N ALA A 90 -6.25 8.57 -7.53
CA ALA A 90 -7.48 7.98 -8.08
C ALA A 90 -7.97 6.68 -7.41
N HIS A 91 -7.30 6.19 -6.37
CA HIS A 91 -7.73 4.97 -5.69
C HIS A 91 -9.13 5.12 -5.06
N VAL A 92 -9.86 4.01 -5.02
CA VAL A 92 -11.28 3.96 -4.59
C VAL A 92 -11.51 4.47 -3.16
N ASP A 93 -10.53 4.33 -2.28
CA ASP A 93 -10.52 4.82 -0.89
C ASP A 93 -10.13 6.30 -0.76
N HIS A 94 -9.92 7.00 -1.88
CA HIS A 94 -9.67 8.44 -1.93
C HIS A 94 -10.80 9.19 -2.62
N VAL A 95 -11.29 8.66 -3.75
CA VAL A 95 -12.31 9.30 -4.60
C VAL A 95 -13.74 8.92 -4.20
N GLY A 96 -13.91 7.88 -3.38
CA GLY A 96 -15.19 7.20 -3.20
C GLY A 96 -16.32 8.06 -2.63
N GLY A 97 -15.99 9.14 -1.93
CA GLY A 97 -16.95 10.05 -1.31
C GLY A 97 -17.08 11.43 -1.95
N VAL A 98 -16.43 11.72 -3.08
CA VAL A 98 -16.41 13.07 -3.67
C VAL A 98 -17.80 13.65 -3.85
N GLY A 99 -18.73 12.90 -4.45
CA GLY A 99 -20.11 13.32 -4.65
C GLY A 99 -20.90 13.59 -3.37
N LEU A 100 -20.52 13.01 -2.23
CA LEU A 100 -21.16 13.26 -0.94
C LEU A 100 -20.71 14.59 -0.32
N PHE A 101 -19.45 14.98 -0.53
CA PHE A 101 -18.91 16.26 -0.06
C PHE A 101 -19.20 17.43 -1.01
N ARG A 102 -19.58 17.16 -2.26
CA ARG A 102 -19.76 18.18 -3.29
C ARG A 102 -21.01 19.02 -3.06
N GLU A 103 -20.85 20.33 -3.08
CA GLU A 103 -21.90 21.35 -3.04
C GLU A 103 -21.93 22.11 -4.39
N PRO A 104 -22.97 22.92 -4.70
CA PRO A 104 -23.12 23.55 -6.02
C PRO A 104 -21.97 24.45 -6.49
N LYS A 105 -21.14 24.97 -5.56
CA LYS A 105 -19.98 25.83 -5.86
C LYS A 105 -18.63 25.16 -5.55
N THR A 106 -18.62 23.88 -5.17
CA THR A 106 -17.39 23.15 -4.88
C THR A 106 -16.60 22.93 -6.15
N ILE A 107 -15.30 23.22 -6.10
CA ILE A 107 -14.35 22.92 -7.18
C ILE A 107 -13.60 21.63 -6.81
N TYR A 108 -13.77 20.58 -7.60
CA TYR A 108 -13.00 19.34 -7.46
C TYR A 108 -11.74 19.40 -8.34
N ILE A 109 -10.57 19.29 -7.72
CA ILE A 109 -9.26 19.32 -8.39
C ILE A 109 -8.54 17.99 -8.20
N ALA A 110 -7.96 17.45 -9.28
CA ALA A 110 -7.11 16.27 -9.26
C ALA A 110 -5.96 16.40 -10.28
N GLN A 111 -4.96 15.53 -10.19
CA GLN A 111 -3.89 15.46 -11.21
C GLN A 111 -4.47 14.93 -12.53
N ALA A 112 -3.87 15.31 -13.67
CA ALA A 112 -4.40 15.04 -15.02
C ALA A 112 -4.59 13.56 -15.39
N ASN A 113 -3.79 12.64 -14.83
CA ASN A 113 -3.90 11.20 -15.03
C ASN A 113 -5.04 10.57 -14.20
N ASN A 114 -5.69 11.32 -13.31
CA ASN A 114 -6.70 10.79 -12.41
C ASN A 114 -7.84 10.04 -13.13
N PRO A 115 -8.45 10.56 -14.21
CA PRO A 115 -9.48 9.83 -14.95
C PRO A 115 -8.97 8.52 -15.55
N ASP A 116 -7.72 8.47 -16.00
CA ASP A 116 -7.14 7.26 -16.61
C ASP A 116 -6.79 6.21 -15.57
N CYS A 117 -6.29 6.63 -14.40
CA CYS A 117 -6.12 5.73 -13.26
C CYS A 117 -7.46 5.15 -12.76
N GLN A 118 -8.53 5.96 -12.69
CA GLN A 118 -9.87 5.45 -12.36
C GLN A 118 -10.37 4.42 -13.39
N LYS A 119 -10.18 4.68 -14.70
CA LYS A 119 -10.53 3.72 -15.76
C LYS A 119 -9.74 2.43 -15.64
N ASP A 120 -8.44 2.52 -15.34
CA ASP A 120 -7.56 1.37 -15.21
C ASP A 120 -7.95 0.49 -14.02
N ASP A 121 -8.33 1.09 -12.89
CA ASP A 121 -8.90 0.40 -11.73
C ASP A 121 -10.13 -0.44 -12.14
N ALA A 122 -11.03 0.18 -12.92
CA ALA A 122 -12.27 -0.46 -13.37
C ALA A 122 -12.07 -1.64 -14.33
N ARG A 123 -10.95 -1.72 -15.06
CA ARG A 123 -10.71 -2.78 -16.08
C ARG A 123 -10.72 -4.19 -15.48
N ILE A 124 -10.25 -4.33 -14.24
CA ILE A 124 -10.16 -5.61 -13.53
C ILE A 124 -10.96 -5.60 -12.22
N ALA A 125 -12.00 -4.77 -12.14
CA ALA A 125 -12.82 -4.60 -10.93
C ALA A 125 -13.40 -5.93 -10.42
N ASN A 126 -13.83 -6.81 -11.31
CA ASN A 126 -14.35 -8.14 -10.94
C ASN A 126 -13.29 -9.01 -10.26
N LEU A 127 -12.06 -9.04 -10.81
CA LEU A 127 -10.95 -9.79 -10.21
C LEU A 127 -10.64 -9.22 -8.83
N ARG A 128 -10.50 -7.89 -8.73
CA ARG A 128 -10.22 -7.20 -7.47
C ARG A 128 -11.28 -7.47 -6.41
N PHE A 129 -12.56 -7.48 -6.79
CA PHE A 129 -13.65 -7.83 -5.90
C PHE A 129 -13.56 -9.28 -5.42
N GLN A 130 -13.29 -10.23 -6.32
CA GLN A 130 -13.17 -11.66 -5.99
C GLN A 130 -11.99 -11.96 -5.05
N THR A 131 -10.90 -11.20 -5.17
CA THR A 131 -9.69 -11.38 -4.35
C THR A 131 -9.66 -10.49 -3.11
N ALA A 132 -10.55 -9.51 -2.99
CA ALA A 132 -10.54 -8.54 -1.88
C ALA A 132 -10.59 -9.21 -0.50
N GLN A 133 -11.35 -10.31 -0.37
CA GLN A 133 -11.53 -11.05 0.89
C GLN A 133 -10.23 -11.61 1.49
N VAL A 134 -9.16 -11.71 0.70
CA VAL A 134 -7.85 -12.17 1.18
C VAL A 134 -7.23 -11.14 2.14
N TRP A 135 -7.46 -9.85 1.93
CA TRP A 135 -6.80 -8.77 2.67
C TRP A 135 -7.73 -7.79 3.35
N PHE A 136 -8.99 -7.71 2.93
CA PHE A 136 -9.95 -6.71 3.40
C PHE A 136 -11.21 -7.36 3.96
N ASP A 137 -11.81 -6.73 4.96
CA ASP A 137 -13.12 -7.12 5.47
C ASP A 137 -14.21 -6.83 4.43
N VAL A 138 -14.66 -7.88 3.74
CA VAL A 138 -15.79 -7.83 2.80
C VAL A 138 -17.12 -8.23 3.44
N SER A 139 -17.17 -8.49 4.76
CA SER A 139 -18.41 -8.84 5.46
C SER A 139 -19.43 -7.69 5.47
N GLY A 140 -18.96 -6.47 5.25
CA GLY A 140 -19.78 -5.26 5.35
C GLY A 140 -20.09 -4.85 6.79
N ALA A 141 -19.42 -5.43 7.80
CA ALA A 141 -19.66 -5.10 9.21
C ALA A 141 -19.44 -3.60 9.50
N ALA A 142 -18.34 -3.02 9.00
CA ALA A 142 -18.06 -1.59 9.13
C ALA A 142 -19.12 -0.73 8.41
N ALA A 143 -19.43 -1.04 7.15
CA ALA A 143 -20.46 -0.34 6.39
C ALA A 143 -21.84 -0.42 7.08
N GLY A 144 -22.24 -1.59 7.57
CA GLY A 144 -23.50 -1.79 8.28
C GLY A 144 -23.56 -1.01 9.61
N ARG A 145 -22.44 -0.88 10.34
CA ARG A 145 -22.36 -0.04 11.53
C ARG A 145 -22.52 1.44 11.18
N ILE A 146 -21.73 1.94 10.23
CA ILE A 146 -21.76 3.35 9.80
C ILE A 146 -23.16 3.73 9.29
N ALA A 147 -23.86 2.81 8.61
CA ALA A 147 -25.21 3.04 8.07
C ALA A 147 -26.25 3.23 9.17
N ARG A 148 -26.13 2.50 10.29
CA ARG A 148 -27.01 2.64 11.45
C ARG A 148 -26.76 3.95 12.20
N GLU A 149 -25.51 4.39 12.26
CA GLU A 149 -25.11 5.65 12.89
C GLU A 149 -25.52 6.87 12.05
N ASN A 150 -25.70 6.70 10.74
CA ASN A 150 -26.01 7.77 9.78
C ASN A 150 -27.24 7.42 8.91
N PRO A 151 -28.43 7.32 9.50
CA PRO A 151 -29.62 6.87 8.78
C PRO A 151 -30.01 7.85 7.66
N GLY A 152 -30.32 7.30 6.48
CA GLY A 152 -30.80 8.07 5.33
C GLY A 152 -29.72 8.70 4.45
N VAL A 153 -28.44 8.54 4.79
CA VAL A 153 -27.33 9.00 3.93
C VAL A 153 -26.87 7.86 3.01
N PRO A 154 -26.90 8.04 1.66
CA PRO A 154 -26.48 6.98 0.73
C PRO A 154 -24.99 6.67 0.81
N MET A 155 -24.64 5.39 0.93
CA MET A 155 -23.26 4.88 0.88
C MET A 155 -22.84 4.55 -0.56
N ARG A 156 -22.74 5.56 -1.42
CA ARG A 156 -22.39 5.36 -2.83
C ARG A 156 -20.89 5.47 -3.01
N GLN A 157 -20.29 4.45 -3.63
CA GLN A 157 -18.94 4.57 -4.18
C GLN A 157 -19.01 5.46 -5.43
N ASP A 158 -18.31 6.59 -5.40
CA ASP A 158 -18.30 7.55 -6.51
C ASP A 158 -17.21 7.24 -7.56
N GLN A 159 -17.39 7.80 -8.75
CA GLN A 159 -16.44 7.82 -9.87
C GLN A 159 -16.39 9.25 -10.43
N PRO A 160 -15.79 10.20 -9.68
CA PRO A 160 -15.95 11.61 -9.94
C PRO A 160 -15.09 12.08 -11.11
N THR A 161 -15.60 13.07 -11.86
CA THR A 161 -14.82 13.83 -12.84
C THR A 161 -14.33 15.14 -12.23
N PRO A 162 -13.00 15.41 -12.24
CA PRO A 162 -12.45 16.69 -11.78
C PRO A 162 -12.98 17.87 -12.61
N ASP A 163 -13.26 19.00 -11.94
CA ASP A 163 -13.55 20.27 -12.62
C ASP A 163 -12.26 20.90 -13.16
N VAL A 164 -11.17 20.71 -12.43
CA VAL A 164 -9.83 21.18 -12.78
C VAL A 164 -8.88 20.00 -12.72
N MET A 165 -8.06 19.88 -13.76
CA MET A 165 -6.96 18.94 -13.85
C MET A 165 -5.67 19.71 -14.07
N PHE A 166 -4.56 19.19 -13.54
CA PHE A 166 -3.23 19.79 -13.72
C PHE A 166 -2.18 18.71 -13.96
N ASP A 167 -1.18 19.03 -14.78
CA ASP A 167 -0.12 18.09 -15.15
C ASP A 167 1.00 18.06 -14.10
N ASP A 168 1.61 19.22 -13.81
CA ASP A 168 2.81 19.34 -12.97
C ASP A 168 2.56 20.10 -11.67
N PHE A 169 1.92 21.27 -11.75
CA PHE A 169 1.73 22.19 -10.64
C PHE A 169 0.44 22.98 -10.80
N TYR A 170 -0.27 23.20 -9.70
CA TYR A 170 -1.42 24.08 -9.64
C TYR A 170 -1.45 24.81 -8.30
N GLU A 171 -1.68 26.11 -8.31
CA GLU A 171 -1.81 26.90 -7.09
C GLU A 171 -3.09 27.71 -7.09
N PHE A 172 -3.65 27.89 -5.90
CA PHE A 172 -4.80 28.75 -5.70
C PHE A 172 -4.82 29.32 -4.28
N THR A 173 -5.54 30.41 -4.13
CA THR A 173 -5.85 31.01 -2.83
C THR A 173 -7.33 30.87 -2.57
N VAL A 174 -7.69 30.45 -1.37
CA VAL A 174 -9.08 30.43 -0.91
C VAL A 174 -9.15 30.93 0.52
N GLY A 175 -9.92 31.99 0.73
CA GLY A 175 -9.96 32.64 2.02
C GLY A 175 -8.59 33.15 2.45
N ASN A 176 -8.14 32.73 3.62
CA ASN A 176 -6.81 33.02 4.17
C ASN A 176 -5.74 31.95 3.87
N LEU A 177 -6.02 30.96 3.00
CA LEU A 177 -5.09 29.89 2.66
C LEU A 177 -4.51 30.05 1.26
N GLU A 178 -3.19 29.90 1.16
CA GLU A 178 -2.48 29.58 -0.08
C GLU A 178 -2.29 28.06 -0.15
N VAL A 179 -2.62 27.46 -1.28
CA VAL A 179 -2.54 26.01 -1.50
C VAL A 179 -1.78 25.74 -2.79
N GLN A 180 -0.76 24.88 -2.71
CA GLN A 180 -0.01 24.38 -3.85
C GLN A 180 -0.27 22.88 -4.01
N LEU A 181 -0.63 22.47 -5.22
CA LEU A 181 -0.80 21.09 -5.63
C LEU A 181 0.37 20.73 -6.56
N ILE A 182 1.17 19.76 -6.15
CA ILE A 182 2.40 19.39 -6.86
C ILE A 182 2.24 17.95 -7.33
N ALA A 183 2.32 17.72 -8.64
CA ALA A 183 2.22 16.39 -9.20
C ALA A 183 3.43 15.55 -8.77
N ALA A 184 3.13 14.32 -8.37
CA ALA A 184 4.10 13.37 -7.86
C ALA A 184 3.72 11.96 -8.32
N VAL A 185 4.73 11.12 -8.52
CA VAL A 185 4.52 9.71 -8.84
C VAL A 185 4.97 8.87 -7.66
N GLY A 186 4.13 7.94 -7.24
CA GLY A 186 4.47 7.05 -6.15
C GLY A 186 3.57 5.83 -6.12
N GLU A 187 2.58 5.82 -5.23
CA GLU A 187 1.58 4.76 -5.21
C GLU A 187 0.77 4.69 -6.51
N THR A 188 0.49 5.84 -7.11
CA THR A 188 -0.11 5.94 -8.45
C THR A 188 0.67 6.95 -9.30
N ILE A 189 0.40 6.96 -10.61
CA ILE A 189 0.95 7.95 -11.54
C ILE A 189 0.17 9.28 -11.55
N ASP A 190 -0.96 9.33 -10.85
CA ASP A 190 -1.80 10.51 -10.69
C ASP A 190 -1.71 11.12 -9.30
N SER A 191 -0.68 10.76 -8.53
CA SER A 191 -0.57 11.23 -7.16
C SER A 191 -0.23 12.73 -7.09
N MET A 192 -0.54 13.37 -5.96
CA MET A 192 -0.12 14.74 -5.68
C MET A 192 0.24 15.00 -4.22
N ILE A 193 1.07 16.02 -4.01
CA ILE A 193 1.35 16.63 -2.72
C ILE A 193 0.44 17.85 -2.58
N VAL A 194 -0.34 17.92 -1.49
CA VAL A 194 -1.06 19.14 -1.10
C VAL A 194 -0.19 19.90 -0.11
N PHE A 195 0.37 21.01 -0.54
CA PHE A 195 1.34 21.80 0.23
C PHE A 195 0.76 23.16 0.64
N LEU A 196 0.90 23.49 1.92
CA LEU A 196 0.53 24.77 2.52
C LEU A 196 1.82 25.54 2.83
N PRO A 197 2.23 26.52 1.99
CA PRO A 197 3.53 27.17 2.11
C PRO A 197 3.69 27.96 3.41
N THR A 198 2.66 28.66 3.86
CA THR A 198 2.70 29.48 5.08
C THR A 198 3.03 28.67 6.34
N SER A 199 2.43 27.48 6.49
CA SER A 199 2.71 26.58 7.63
C SER A 199 3.82 25.57 7.34
N ARG A 200 4.31 25.51 6.09
CA ARG A 200 5.21 24.46 5.58
C ARG A 200 4.68 23.05 5.86
N THR A 201 3.38 22.85 5.65
CA THR A 201 2.72 21.55 5.87
C THR A 201 2.47 20.85 4.53
N ALA A 202 2.85 19.59 4.41
CA ALA A 202 2.51 18.75 3.26
C ALA A 202 1.60 17.60 3.66
N LEU A 203 0.44 17.49 3.02
CA LEU A 203 -0.38 16.28 3.03
C LEU A 203 0.04 15.42 1.84
N ILE A 204 0.63 14.25 2.15
CA ILE A 204 1.11 13.30 1.15
C ILE A 204 0.20 12.07 1.04
N SER A 205 -0.69 11.86 2.02
CA SER A 205 -1.55 10.68 2.09
C SER A 205 -0.73 9.39 1.85
N ASN A 206 -1.11 8.55 0.89
CA ASN A 206 -0.42 7.32 0.55
C ASN A 206 0.62 7.47 -0.57
N LEU A 207 1.02 8.69 -0.95
CA LEU A 207 1.96 8.95 -2.05
C LEU A 207 3.22 8.07 -1.99
N LEU A 208 3.83 7.95 -0.80
CA LEU A 208 5.03 7.14 -0.57
C LEU A 208 4.72 5.70 -0.11
N GLY A 209 3.45 5.30 -0.17
CA GLY A 209 2.87 4.12 0.48
C GLY A 209 2.01 4.53 1.69
N PRO A 210 1.12 3.64 2.17
CA PRO A 210 0.28 3.92 3.34
C PRO A 210 1.06 3.93 4.65
N LEU A 211 2.29 3.41 4.68
CA LEU A 211 3.19 3.48 5.82
C LEU A 211 4.43 4.27 5.44
N PHE A 212 4.84 5.17 6.32
CA PHE A 212 6.06 5.96 6.13
C PHE A 212 6.84 6.04 7.44
N PRO A 213 8.18 5.81 7.43
CA PRO A 213 9.05 5.54 6.27
C PRO A 213 9.26 4.03 6.01
N HIS A 214 8.45 3.45 5.12
CA HIS A 214 8.52 2.02 4.79
C HIS A 214 8.87 1.81 3.31
N PHE A 215 9.50 0.67 3.01
CA PHE A 215 9.79 0.27 1.65
C PHE A 215 8.48 0.18 0.84
N PRO A 216 8.37 0.86 -0.32
CA PRO A 216 7.14 0.91 -1.08
C PRO A 216 6.86 -0.43 -1.74
N ASN A 217 5.60 -0.66 -2.12
CA ASN A 217 5.27 -1.69 -3.11
C ASN A 217 5.41 -1.08 -4.49
N PHE A 218 6.37 -1.54 -5.30
CA PHE A 218 6.42 -1.20 -6.72
C PHE A 218 5.40 -2.02 -7.53
N ASN A 219 4.94 -3.14 -6.99
CA ASN A 219 3.75 -3.84 -7.43
C ASN A 219 3.01 -4.38 -6.21
N THR A 220 1.72 -4.11 -6.09
CA THR A 220 0.94 -4.61 -4.96
C THR A 220 0.45 -6.04 -5.22
N LEU A 221 0.42 -6.88 -4.19
CA LEU A 221 0.05 -8.29 -4.28
C LEU A 221 -1.43 -8.49 -4.65
N ARG A 222 -2.29 -7.47 -4.48
CA ARG A 222 -3.68 -7.51 -5.00
C ARG A 222 -3.77 -7.42 -6.53
N GLY A 223 -2.66 -7.18 -7.21
CA GLY A 223 -2.60 -6.93 -8.64
C GLY A 223 -2.79 -5.46 -9.00
N ASP A 224 -1.78 -4.90 -9.65
CA ASP A 224 -1.79 -3.58 -10.26
C ASP A 224 -0.71 -3.50 -11.35
N ARG A 225 -0.64 -2.38 -12.07
CA ARG A 225 0.52 -2.11 -12.93
C ARG A 225 1.78 -1.92 -12.08
N TYR A 226 2.95 -2.11 -12.70
CA TYR A 226 4.21 -1.76 -12.06
C TYR A 226 4.33 -0.24 -11.91
N ARG A 227 4.82 0.16 -10.74
CA ARG A 227 5.24 1.53 -10.43
C ARG A 227 6.73 1.61 -10.69
N LEU A 228 7.18 2.77 -11.17
CA LEU A 228 8.56 2.97 -11.59
C LEU A 228 9.39 3.56 -10.46
N VAL A 229 10.65 3.12 -10.35
CA VAL A 229 11.55 3.53 -9.26
C VAL A 229 12.01 4.97 -9.44
N GLU A 230 12.42 5.35 -10.64
CA GLU A 230 13.01 6.66 -10.90
C GLU A 230 12.01 7.79 -10.63
N PRO A 231 10.76 7.74 -11.12
CA PRO A 231 9.75 8.74 -10.76
C PRO A 231 9.43 8.77 -9.25
N TYR A 232 9.50 7.62 -8.56
CA TYR A 232 9.34 7.58 -7.11
C TYR A 232 10.48 8.32 -6.40
N LEU A 233 11.73 8.10 -6.81
CA LEU A 233 12.90 8.79 -6.27
C LEU A 233 12.86 10.30 -6.54
N GLU A 234 12.38 10.72 -7.72
CA GLU A 234 12.12 12.13 -8.04
C GLU A 234 11.08 12.75 -7.10
N THR A 235 10.00 12.03 -6.78
CA THR A 235 9.01 12.46 -5.79
C THR A 235 9.61 12.65 -4.40
N VAL A 236 10.47 11.72 -3.94
CA VAL A 236 11.15 11.86 -2.64
C VAL A 236 12.01 13.12 -2.64
N ASN A 237 12.75 13.40 -3.73
CA ASN A 237 13.53 14.63 -3.86
C ASN A 237 12.66 15.90 -3.88
N LYS A 238 11.49 15.88 -4.54
CA LYS A 238 10.53 17.00 -4.49
C LYS A 238 10.13 17.30 -3.05
N LEU A 239 9.79 16.28 -2.25
CA LEU A 239 9.42 16.46 -0.84
C LEU A 239 10.57 17.02 0.02
N ARG A 240 11.79 16.53 -0.17
CA ARG A 240 12.98 17.07 0.51
C ARG A 240 13.21 18.55 0.18
N ALA A 241 13.05 18.92 -1.10
CA ALA A 241 13.20 20.29 -1.56
C ALA A 241 12.18 21.27 -0.96
N LEU A 242 10.97 20.80 -0.61
CA LEU A 242 9.98 21.61 0.11
C LEU A 242 10.40 21.91 1.56
N SER A 243 11.26 21.07 2.15
CA SER A 243 11.77 21.21 3.52
C SER A 243 10.61 21.47 4.51
N VAL A 244 9.65 20.56 4.52
CA VAL A 244 8.38 20.75 5.24
C VAL A 244 8.58 20.65 6.75
N GLN A 245 7.84 21.46 7.51
CA GLN A 245 7.84 21.41 8.97
C GLN A 245 6.95 20.28 9.50
N THR A 246 5.84 20.02 8.81
CA THR A 246 4.87 18.99 9.17
C THR A 246 4.53 18.18 7.92
N MET A 247 4.65 16.86 8.02
CA MET A 247 4.27 15.93 6.95
C MET A 247 3.13 15.02 7.42
N ILE A 248 2.03 15.00 6.66
CA ILE A 248 0.80 14.30 7.01
C ILE A 248 0.62 13.10 6.05
N PRO A 249 0.99 11.88 6.48
CA PRO A 249 0.75 10.64 5.75
C PRO A 249 -0.70 10.13 5.91
N GLY A 250 -1.13 9.24 5.02
CA GLY A 250 -2.50 8.69 4.95
C GLY A 250 -2.87 7.74 6.10
N ARG A 251 -1.87 7.39 6.93
CA ARG A 251 -1.99 6.61 8.18
C ARG A 251 -1.11 7.21 9.25
N HIS A 252 -1.46 6.93 10.52
CA HIS A 252 -0.79 7.46 11.70
C HIS A 252 -0.90 8.98 11.86
N LEU A 253 -0.27 9.49 12.91
CA LEU A 253 -0.14 10.92 13.18
C LEU A 253 0.91 11.57 12.26
N PRO A 254 0.85 12.90 12.09
CA PRO A 254 1.88 13.64 11.36
C PRO A 254 3.28 13.41 11.92
N ILE A 255 4.26 13.69 11.07
CA ILE A 255 5.66 13.76 11.45
C ILE A 255 6.02 15.23 11.51
N GLU A 256 6.66 15.64 12.60
CA GLU A 256 7.01 17.02 12.89
C GLU A 256 8.53 17.18 12.91
N GLY A 257 9.01 18.30 12.37
CA GLY A 257 10.42 18.68 12.38
C GLY A 257 11.11 18.41 11.05
N VAL A 258 11.65 19.48 10.46
CA VAL A 258 12.35 19.45 9.16
C VAL A 258 13.47 18.40 9.14
N GLU A 259 14.26 18.32 10.20
CA GLU A 259 15.39 17.38 10.29
C GLU A 259 14.94 15.92 10.28
N LEU A 260 13.88 15.58 11.03
CA LEU A 260 13.37 14.21 11.12
C LEU A 260 12.73 13.79 9.80
N ILE A 261 11.98 14.70 9.17
CA ILE A 261 11.36 14.47 7.88
C ILE A 261 12.43 14.29 6.80
N ASP A 262 13.43 15.15 6.72
CA ASP A 262 14.50 15.03 5.72
C ASP A 262 15.32 13.75 5.93
N ALA A 263 15.70 13.42 7.18
CA ALA A 263 16.41 12.19 7.49
C ALA A 263 15.59 10.93 7.12
N SER A 264 14.27 10.95 7.34
CA SER A 264 13.37 9.85 6.95
C SER A 264 13.27 9.71 5.43
N LEU A 265 13.13 10.83 4.71
CA LEU A 265 13.07 10.86 3.25
C LEU A 265 14.40 10.45 2.61
N GLU A 266 15.52 10.91 3.15
CA GLU A 266 16.86 10.53 2.72
C GLU A 266 17.11 9.03 2.89
N ARG A 267 16.73 8.48 4.04
CA ARG A 267 16.89 7.05 4.29
C ARG A 267 16.03 6.21 3.35
N LEU A 268 14.78 6.65 3.11
CA LEU A 268 13.88 5.99 2.15
C LEU A 268 14.39 6.07 0.71
N TYR A 269 14.90 7.24 0.29
CA TYR A 269 15.56 7.42 -1.01
C TYR A 269 16.72 6.43 -1.15
N GLY A 270 17.64 6.42 -0.18
CA GLY A 270 18.82 5.56 -0.20
C GLY A 270 18.46 4.08 -0.23
N ALA A 271 17.44 3.66 0.53
CA ALA A 271 16.97 2.28 0.54
C ALA A 271 16.43 1.84 -0.84
N VAL A 272 15.58 2.66 -1.46
CA VAL A 272 15.01 2.36 -2.78
C VAL A 272 16.09 2.36 -3.87
N ASP A 273 16.96 3.38 -3.88
CA ASP A 273 18.08 3.49 -4.82
C ASP A 273 19.06 2.31 -4.68
N PHE A 274 19.39 1.91 -3.45
CA PHE A 274 20.23 0.74 -3.19
C PHE A 274 19.64 -0.53 -3.81
N VAL A 275 18.37 -0.83 -3.52
CA VAL A 275 17.72 -2.04 -4.06
C VAL A 275 17.66 -2.00 -5.59
N HIS A 276 17.40 -0.82 -6.18
CA HIS A 276 17.40 -0.64 -7.63
C HIS A 276 18.76 -0.91 -8.25
N ARG A 277 19.81 -0.26 -7.75
CA ARG A 277 21.18 -0.44 -8.26
C ARG A 277 21.70 -1.86 -8.08
N GLU A 278 21.51 -2.46 -6.90
CA GLU A 278 21.98 -3.82 -6.64
C GLU A 278 21.23 -4.85 -7.50
N THR A 279 19.92 -4.65 -7.72
CA THR A 279 19.15 -5.51 -8.63
C THR A 279 19.69 -5.41 -10.05
N LEU A 280 19.89 -4.19 -10.58
CA LEU A 280 20.44 -3.98 -11.92
C LEU A 280 21.87 -4.51 -12.07
N ALA A 281 22.70 -4.36 -11.03
CA ALA A 281 24.05 -4.92 -11.02
C ALA A 281 24.00 -6.46 -11.09
N GLY A 282 23.13 -7.09 -10.31
CA GLY A 282 22.88 -8.54 -10.34
C GLY A 282 22.42 -9.04 -11.70
N MET A 283 21.46 -8.34 -12.32
CA MET A 283 20.97 -8.63 -13.67
C MET A 283 22.12 -8.59 -14.70
N ASN A 284 22.92 -7.53 -14.69
CA ASN A 284 24.05 -7.39 -15.61
C ASN A 284 25.16 -8.43 -15.36
N ALA A 285 25.25 -8.96 -14.14
CA ALA A 285 26.15 -10.06 -13.79
C ALA A 285 25.58 -11.45 -14.15
N GLY A 286 24.37 -11.53 -14.70
CA GLY A 286 23.71 -12.79 -15.06
C GLY A 286 23.19 -13.58 -13.86
N VAL A 287 23.02 -12.93 -12.70
CA VAL A 287 22.44 -13.56 -11.52
C VAL A 287 20.92 -13.60 -11.67
N ASP A 288 20.33 -14.78 -11.46
CA ASP A 288 18.89 -14.97 -11.56
C ASP A 288 18.13 -14.27 -10.40
N ILE A 289 16.83 -14.02 -10.61
CA ILE A 289 15.96 -13.26 -9.72
C ILE A 289 15.90 -13.84 -8.30
N TYR A 290 15.82 -15.17 -8.14
CA TYR A 290 15.65 -15.79 -6.82
C TYR A 290 16.89 -15.62 -5.91
N PRO A 291 18.12 -15.87 -6.39
CA PRO A 291 19.32 -15.49 -5.64
C PRO A 291 19.37 -14.00 -5.28
N LEU A 292 18.96 -13.09 -6.16
CA LEU A 292 18.93 -11.65 -5.87
C LEU A 292 17.93 -11.32 -4.75
N MET A 293 16.72 -11.89 -4.81
CA MET A 293 15.71 -11.73 -3.75
C MET A 293 16.20 -12.22 -2.39
N GLN A 294 17.04 -13.26 -2.36
CA GLN A 294 17.59 -13.84 -1.14
C GLN A 294 18.77 -13.04 -0.58
N THR A 295 19.60 -12.44 -1.44
CA THR A 295 20.91 -11.89 -1.05
C THR A 295 20.92 -10.37 -0.92
N ILE A 296 20.09 -9.65 -1.69
CA ILE A 296 19.99 -8.19 -1.59
C ILE A 296 19.24 -7.85 -0.29
N ASN A 297 19.99 -7.31 0.66
CA ASN A 297 19.48 -6.85 1.95
C ASN A 297 19.93 -5.40 2.17
N LEU A 298 19.07 -4.58 2.76
CA LEU A 298 19.42 -3.20 3.08
C LEU A 298 20.55 -3.18 4.11
N PRO A 299 21.61 -2.36 3.89
CA PRO A 299 22.59 -2.12 4.94
C PRO A 299 21.93 -1.40 6.13
N PRO A 300 22.45 -1.54 7.36
CA PRO A 300 21.79 -1.03 8.57
C PRO A 300 21.43 0.46 8.53
N GLU A 301 22.27 1.30 7.92
CA GLU A 301 22.05 2.74 7.76
C GLU A 301 20.90 3.10 6.81
N LEU A 302 20.46 2.16 5.96
CA LEU A 302 19.33 2.31 5.05
C LEU A 302 18.08 1.57 5.54
N ARG A 303 18.04 1.16 6.81
CA ARG A 303 16.89 0.44 7.36
C ARG A 303 15.61 1.26 7.23
N VAL A 304 14.63 0.71 6.55
CA VAL A 304 13.25 1.18 6.49
C VAL A 304 12.30 0.04 6.85
N GLY A 305 11.08 0.36 7.26
CA GLY A 305 10.09 -0.67 7.59
C GLY A 305 9.63 -1.45 6.37
N GLN A 306 9.25 -2.71 6.56
CA GLN A 306 8.74 -3.61 5.51
C GLN A 306 7.31 -4.11 5.80
N GLY A 307 6.57 -3.35 6.61
CA GLY A 307 5.17 -3.61 6.99
C GLY A 307 4.15 -3.48 5.86
N TYR A 308 4.54 -2.98 4.68
CA TYR A 308 3.68 -2.91 3.50
C TYR A 308 4.35 -3.54 2.28
N GLY A 309 5.38 -2.89 1.71
CA GLY A 309 6.26 -3.52 0.74
C GLY A 309 7.44 -4.24 1.39
N LYS A 310 8.12 -5.08 0.62
CA LYS A 310 9.37 -5.75 1.05
C LYS A 310 10.46 -5.53 0.01
N VAL A 311 11.71 -5.51 0.48
CA VAL A 311 12.92 -5.42 -0.35
C VAL A 311 12.95 -6.55 -1.37
N ALA A 312 12.75 -7.81 -0.94
CA ALA A 312 12.74 -8.96 -1.85
C ALA A 312 11.65 -8.83 -2.93
N TRP A 313 10.49 -8.24 -2.61
CA TRP A 313 9.44 -7.98 -3.61
C TRP A 313 9.82 -6.83 -4.54
N GLY A 314 10.46 -5.79 -4.01
CA GLY A 314 11.05 -4.70 -4.80
C GLY A 314 12.05 -5.23 -5.82
N VAL A 315 13.02 -6.06 -5.41
CA VAL A 315 13.98 -6.75 -6.28
C VAL A 315 13.23 -7.45 -7.42
N ARG A 316 12.20 -8.23 -7.08
CA ARG A 316 11.41 -8.96 -8.07
C ARG A 316 10.71 -8.03 -9.05
N THR A 317 9.99 -7.01 -8.57
CA THR A 317 9.29 -6.07 -9.45
C THR A 317 10.24 -5.28 -10.33
N ILE A 318 11.38 -4.83 -9.80
CA ILE A 318 12.42 -4.14 -10.58
C ILE A 318 12.92 -5.06 -11.69
N TRP A 319 13.28 -6.29 -11.36
CA TRP A 319 13.76 -7.27 -12.33
C TRP A 319 12.71 -7.53 -13.44
N GLU A 320 11.46 -7.78 -13.05
CA GLU A 320 10.34 -8.04 -13.98
C GLU A 320 9.99 -6.80 -14.84
N THR A 321 10.27 -5.58 -14.36
CA THR A 321 10.07 -4.35 -15.12
C THR A 321 10.94 -4.30 -16.38
N TYR A 322 12.16 -4.86 -16.33
CA TYR A 322 13.07 -4.87 -17.48
C TYR A 322 12.96 -6.16 -18.31
N MET A 323 12.75 -7.30 -17.69
CA MET A 323 12.77 -8.60 -18.37
C MET A 323 11.38 -9.09 -18.79
N GLY A 324 10.32 -8.66 -18.11
CA GLY A 324 8.97 -9.18 -18.31
C GLY A 324 8.86 -10.66 -17.94
N TRP A 325 7.98 -11.38 -18.64
CA TRP A 325 7.64 -12.78 -18.34
C TRP A 325 8.67 -13.81 -18.87
N PHE A 326 9.57 -13.41 -19.77
CA PHE A 326 10.54 -14.31 -20.38
C PHE A 326 11.93 -14.07 -19.79
N HIS A 327 12.34 -14.98 -18.93
CA HIS A 327 13.53 -14.89 -18.08
C HIS A 327 14.80 -15.44 -18.73
N LEU A 328 14.70 -16.03 -19.93
CA LEU A 328 15.82 -16.61 -20.67
C LEU A 328 16.48 -17.81 -19.97
N GLN A 329 15.78 -18.50 -19.06
CA GLN A 329 16.33 -19.63 -18.30
C GLN A 329 15.95 -20.98 -18.92
N SER A 330 14.76 -21.08 -19.51
CA SER A 330 14.24 -22.34 -20.01
C SER A 330 13.31 -22.16 -21.22
N SER A 331 13.36 -23.12 -22.15
CA SER A 331 12.39 -23.19 -23.24
C SER A 331 10.96 -23.42 -22.74
N THR A 332 10.78 -23.93 -21.52
CA THR A 332 9.44 -24.16 -20.94
C THR A 332 8.65 -22.88 -20.75
N GLU A 333 9.33 -21.73 -20.60
CA GLU A 333 8.69 -20.42 -20.42
C GLU A 333 7.88 -19.98 -21.65
N LEU A 334 8.15 -20.56 -22.83
CA LEU A 334 7.42 -20.29 -24.06
C LEU A 334 6.09 -21.05 -24.16
N TYR A 335 5.82 -21.97 -23.24
CA TYR A 335 4.71 -22.91 -23.34
C TYR A 335 3.82 -22.83 -22.10
N PRO A 336 2.51 -23.14 -22.22
CA PRO A 336 1.56 -23.01 -21.12
C PRO A 336 1.65 -24.13 -20.07
N VAL A 337 2.66 -25.01 -20.16
CA VAL A 337 2.86 -26.11 -19.21
C VAL A 337 3.59 -25.57 -17.99
N THR A 338 2.95 -25.67 -16.82
CA THR A 338 3.49 -25.11 -15.58
C THR A 338 4.51 -26.06 -14.93
N ALA A 339 5.43 -25.50 -14.14
CA ALA A 339 6.33 -26.30 -13.30
C ALA A 339 5.54 -27.20 -12.33
N SER A 340 4.40 -26.73 -11.84
CA SER A 340 3.49 -27.52 -10.99
C SER A 340 3.06 -28.84 -11.64
N ALA A 341 2.74 -28.85 -12.94
CA ALA A 341 2.38 -30.07 -13.64
C ALA A 341 3.53 -31.10 -13.67
N ALA A 342 4.78 -30.62 -13.80
CA ALA A 342 5.95 -31.49 -13.71
C ALA A 342 6.20 -32.01 -12.28
N ILE A 343 5.96 -31.18 -11.25
CA ILE A 343 6.06 -31.61 -9.85
C ILE A 343 5.02 -32.70 -9.54
N ASP A 344 3.80 -32.58 -10.09
CA ASP A 344 2.75 -33.57 -9.90
C ASP A 344 3.17 -34.95 -10.45
N GLU A 345 3.81 -35.01 -11.64
CA GLU A 345 4.39 -36.24 -12.19
C GLU A 345 5.51 -36.84 -11.31
N LEU A 346 6.34 -35.98 -10.72
CA LEU A 346 7.39 -36.44 -9.79
C LEU A 346 6.81 -37.00 -8.49
N VAL A 347 5.72 -36.42 -7.97
CA VAL A 347 5.00 -36.96 -6.81
C VAL A 347 4.35 -38.31 -7.14
N LEU A 348 3.76 -38.47 -8.32
CA LEU A 348 3.22 -39.75 -8.77
C LEU A 348 4.31 -40.83 -8.88
N LEU A 349 5.49 -40.46 -9.38
CA LEU A 349 6.63 -41.37 -9.47
C LEU A 349 7.20 -41.74 -8.09
N ALA A 350 7.30 -40.76 -7.19
CA ALA A 350 7.87 -40.95 -5.85
C ALA A 350 6.92 -41.67 -4.89
N GLY A 351 5.61 -41.56 -5.11
CA GLY A 351 4.58 -41.98 -4.18
C GLY A 351 4.05 -40.82 -3.35
N VAL A 352 2.72 -40.74 -3.21
CA VAL A 352 2.04 -39.64 -2.51
C VAL A 352 2.37 -39.65 -1.02
N GLU A 353 2.37 -40.82 -0.38
CA GLU A 353 2.64 -40.97 1.05
C GLU A 353 4.10 -40.63 1.39
N GLU A 354 5.05 -41.10 0.58
CA GLU A 354 6.47 -40.80 0.72
C GLU A 354 6.74 -39.31 0.51
N SER A 355 6.06 -38.69 -0.46
CA SER A 355 6.14 -37.25 -0.70
C SER A 355 5.55 -36.46 0.48
N GLY A 356 4.43 -36.92 1.05
CA GLY A 356 3.81 -36.32 2.24
C GLY A 356 4.74 -36.35 3.44
N ALA A 357 5.36 -37.51 3.71
CA ALA A 357 6.36 -37.65 4.76
C ALA A 357 7.55 -36.70 4.53
N ARG A 358 8.03 -36.59 3.29
CA ARG A 358 9.11 -35.63 2.96
C ARG A 358 8.70 -34.19 3.18
N ALA A 359 7.47 -33.82 2.83
CA ALA A 359 6.94 -32.46 3.04
C ALA A 359 6.91 -32.12 4.55
N ARG A 360 6.47 -33.05 5.40
CA ARG A 360 6.53 -32.88 6.87
C ARG A 360 7.96 -32.68 7.37
N ASP A 361 8.90 -33.51 6.91
CA ASP A 361 10.30 -33.42 7.34
C ASP A 361 10.93 -32.07 6.95
N LEU A 362 10.64 -31.57 5.74
CA LEU A 362 11.07 -30.25 5.29
C LEU A 362 10.48 -29.14 6.17
N ALA A 363 9.17 -29.20 6.46
CA ALA A 363 8.53 -28.24 7.35
C ALA A 363 9.17 -28.24 8.75
N ALA A 364 9.42 -29.43 9.31
CA ALA A 364 10.09 -29.58 10.62
C ALA A 364 11.54 -29.08 10.61
N ALA A 365 12.22 -29.13 9.46
CA ALA A 365 13.56 -28.59 9.27
C ALA A 365 13.58 -27.06 8.97
N GLY A 366 12.42 -26.40 8.92
CA GLY A 366 12.31 -24.97 8.60
C GLY A 366 12.39 -24.65 7.10
N GLN A 367 12.38 -25.65 6.22
CA GLN A 367 12.30 -25.49 4.76
C GLN A 367 10.83 -25.33 4.34
N LEU A 368 10.22 -24.26 4.83
CA LEU A 368 8.77 -24.06 4.81
C LEU A 368 8.22 -23.94 3.39
N VAL A 369 8.87 -23.14 2.53
CA VAL A 369 8.38 -22.90 1.16
C VAL A 369 8.50 -24.16 0.30
N GLU A 370 9.59 -24.92 0.43
CA GLU A 370 9.76 -26.20 -0.24
C GLU A 370 8.72 -27.24 0.23
N SER A 371 8.39 -27.25 1.53
CA SER A 371 7.32 -28.12 2.04
C SER A 371 5.95 -27.78 1.44
N ILE A 372 5.68 -26.48 1.20
CA ILE A 372 4.44 -26.01 0.56
C ILE A 372 4.35 -26.52 -0.88
N TYR A 373 5.43 -26.40 -1.67
CA TYR A 373 5.43 -26.89 -3.07
C TYR A 373 5.03 -28.37 -3.18
N ILE A 374 5.55 -29.22 -2.29
CA ILE A 374 5.25 -30.66 -2.30
C ILE A 374 3.81 -30.90 -1.83
N ALA A 375 3.39 -30.25 -0.74
CA ALA A 375 2.05 -30.42 -0.20
C ALA A 375 0.96 -29.96 -1.19
N GLU A 376 1.17 -28.84 -1.89
CA GLU A 376 0.26 -28.38 -2.94
C GLU A 376 0.19 -29.35 -4.13
N ALA A 377 1.30 -29.98 -4.51
CA ALA A 377 1.31 -31.01 -5.55
C ALA A 377 0.50 -32.24 -5.15
N ILE A 378 0.67 -32.70 -3.91
CA ILE A 378 -0.15 -33.78 -3.36
C ILE A 378 -1.64 -33.41 -3.40
N LEU A 379 -2.01 -32.20 -2.98
CA LEU A 379 -3.41 -31.77 -2.94
C LEU A 379 -4.03 -31.51 -4.33
N ARG A 380 -3.23 -31.22 -5.35
CA ARG A 380 -3.72 -31.22 -6.75
C ARG A 380 -4.08 -32.62 -7.24
N LEU A 381 -3.32 -33.65 -6.83
CA LEU A 381 -3.54 -35.05 -7.19
C LEU A 381 -4.61 -35.73 -6.32
N GLN A 382 -4.63 -35.40 -5.03
CA GLN A 382 -5.51 -35.95 -4.00
C GLN A 382 -6.03 -34.81 -3.09
N PRO A 383 -7.13 -34.14 -3.48
CA PRO A 383 -7.64 -32.96 -2.77
C PRO A 383 -7.98 -33.17 -1.29
N ASP A 384 -8.31 -34.40 -0.90
CA ASP A 384 -8.72 -34.75 0.47
C ASP A 384 -7.54 -35.29 1.33
N HIS A 385 -6.29 -35.11 0.88
CA HIS A 385 -5.11 -35.64 1.57
C HIS A 385 -4.80 -34.85 2.86
N VAL A 386 -5.34 -35.34 3.98
CA VAL A 386 -5.31 -34.72 5.32
C VAL A 386 -3.91 -34.28 5.75
N GLU A 387 -2.90 -35.13 5.55
CA GLU A 387 -1.55 -34.82 6.00
C GLU A 387 -0.91 -33.68 5.21
N ALA A 388 -1.21 -33.56 3.92
CA ALA A 388 -0.66 -32.50 3.07
C ALA A 388 -1.31 -31.15 3.43
N ALA A 389 -2.62 -31.14 3.70
CA ALA A 389 -3.31 -29.98 4.23
C ALA A 389 -2.72 -29.55 5.59
N ALA A 390 -2.42 -30.50 6.48
CA ALA A 390 -1.79 -30.21 7.76
C ALA A 390 -0.36 -29.62 7.62
N VAL A 391 0.42 -30.08 6.63
CA VAL A 391 1.71 -29.47 6.27
C VAL A 391 1.52 -28.01 5.83
N LEU A 392 0.54 -27.73 4.97
CA LEU A 392 0.25 -26.36 4.56
C LEU A 392 -0.09 -25.48 5.76
N VAL A 393 -1.00 -25.91 6.65
CA VAL A 393 -1.32 -25.14 7.86
C VAL A 393 -0.06 -24.86 8.69
N THR A 394 0.72 -25.91 9.00
CA THR A 394 1.95 -25.79 9.81
C THR A 394 2.96 -24.83 9.18
N ALA A 395 3.20 -24.96 7.87
CA ALA A 395 4.19 -24.14 7.17
C ALA A 395 3.76 -22.66 7.12
N HIS A 396 2.49 -22.38 6.84
CA HIS A 396 1.98 -21.01 6.80
C HIS A 396 1.96 -20.36 8.20
N GLU A 397 1.64 -21.12 9.26
CA GLU A 397 1.72 -20.64 10.65
C GLU A 397 3.16 -20.34 11.08
N ALA A 398 4.11 -21.19 10.68
CA ALA A 398 5.53 -20.98 10.91
C ALA A 398 6.04 -19.74 10.17
N LEU A 399 5.63 -19.52 8.91
CA LEU A 399 5.96 -18.31 8.14
C LEU A 399 5.41 -17.05 8.82
N LEU A 400 4.17 -17.08 9.31
CA LEU A 400 3.59 -15.96 10.08
C LEU A 400 4.34 -15.68 11.38
N SER A 401 4.96 -16.69 11.97
CA SER A 401 5.64 -16.61 13.26
C SER A 401 7.15 -16.40 13.13
N ALA A 402 7.71 -16.35 11.92
CA ALA A 402 9.16 -16.29 11.66
C ALA A 402 9.82 -14.96 12.08
N GLY A 403 9.06 -14.00 12.59
CA GLY A 403 9.54 -12.70 13.05
C GLY A 403 9.76 -11.68 11.92
N GLY A 404 10.35 -10.53 12.25
CA GLY A 404 10.52 -9.40 11.33
C GLY A 404 9.27 -8.51 11.19
N ASP A 405 9.35 -7.54 10.29
CA ASP A 405 8.21 -6.66 9.99
C ASP A 405 7.07 -7.45 9.35
N ILE A 406 5.87 -7.26 9.89
CA ILE A 406 4.72 -8.05 9.48
C ILE A 406 4.01 -7.30 8.36
N SER A 407 4.33 -7.71 7.13
CA SER A 407 3.71 -7.15 5.95
C SER A 407 2.20 -7.41 5.95
N PHE A 408 1.43 -6.35 5.73
CA PHE A 408 -0.02 -6.42 5.52
C PHE A 408 -0.39 -7.48 4.46
N TRP A 409 0.31 -7.48 3.31
CA TRP A 409 -0.02 -8.36 2.19
C TRP A 409 0.34 -9.82 2.46
N GLU A 410 1.53 -10.07 2.98
CA GLU A 410 1.98 -11.43 3.30
C GLU A 410 1.10 -12.02 4.41
N SER A 411 0.86 -11.27 5.48
CA SER A 411 0.09 -11.77 6.61
C SER A 411 -1.36 -12.08 6.23
N GLY A 412 -2.00 -11.26 5.38
CA GLY A 412 -3.33 -11.54 4.84
C GLY A 412 -3.36 -12.81 4.02
N TRP A 413 -2.39 -13.00 3.10
CA TRP A 413 -2.29 -14.20 2.28
C TRP A 413 -2.09 -15.47 3.11
N LEU A 414 -1.12 -15.46 4.03
CA LEU A 414 -0.82 -16.63 4.85
C LEU A 414 -2.01 -17.02 5.75
N ARG A 415 -2.71 -16.04 6.33
CA ARG A 415 -3.94 -16.30 7.11
C ARG A 415 -5.07 -16.87 6.26
N ASN A 416 -5.23 -16.38 5.04
CA ASN A 416 -6.21 -16.91 4.09
C ASN A 416 -5.93 -18.39 3.77
N GLU A 417 -4.67 -18.74 3.46
CA GLU A 417 -4.31 -20.14 3.21
C GLU A 417 -4.48 -21.02 4.45
N ILE A 418 -4.13 -20.56 5.66
CA ILE A 418 -4.41 -21.30 6.90
C ILE A 418 -5.92 -21.57 7.05
N SER A 419 -6.76 -20.56 6.83
CA SER A 419 -8.22 -20.71 6.95
C SER A 419 -8.80 -21.67 5.91
N LYS A 420 -8.21 -21.71 4.71
CA LYS A 420 -8.61 -22.60 3.63
C LYS A 420 -8.28 -24.06 3.94
N TRP A 421 -7.09 -24.34 4.47
CA TRP A 421 -6.60 -25.70 4.71
C TRP A 421 -6.88 -26.26 6.11
N SER A 422 -7.37 -25.43 7.03
CA SER A 422 -7.84 -25.87 8.36
C SER A 422 -9.25 -26.47 8.37
N LYS A 423 -9.92 -26.54 7.22
CA LYS A 423 -11.27 -27.11 7.05
C LYS A 423 -11.18 -28.57 6.70
#